data_AF-A0A0E2NM52-F1
#
_entry.id   AF-A0A0E2NM52-F1
#
_cell.length_a   1.000
_cell.length_b   1.000
_cell.length_c   1.000
_cell.angle_alpha   90.00
_cell.angle_beta   90.00
_cell.angle_gamma   90.00
#
_symmetry.space_group_name_H-M   'P 1'
#
loop_
_entity.id
_entity.type
_entity.pdbx_description
1 polymer ?
#
loop_
_entity_poly.entity_id
_entity_poly.type
_entity_poly.pdbx_seq_one_letter_code
_entity_poly.pdbx_strand_id
1 'polypeptide(L)'
;MDLTNKQSLAMAAAAQAAEAIAELLRYAREGEWMDYEFHPDVEPLEKLCDAAKLVAEILSDQPDPDGDRNQVAGALEKFLAGWA
;
A
#
# COMPACT_ATOMS: atom_id res chain seq x y z
N MET A 1 14.35 -10.55 -9.53
CA MET A 1 14.73 -9.72 -8.35
C MET A 1 15.53 -10.60 -7.40
N ASP A 2 16.60 -10.10 -6.77
CA ASP A 2 17.35 -10.88 -5.77
C ASP A 2 16.62 -10.90 -4.41
N LEU A 3 17.07 -11.77 -3.50
CA LEU A 3 16.44 -11.93 -2.19
C LEU A 3 16.52 -10.65 -1.34
N THR A 4 17.66 -9.96 -1.39
CA THR A 4 17.88 -8.73 -0.63
C THR A 4 16.88 -7.65 -1.03
N ASN A 5 16.67 -7.43 -2.34
CA ASN A 5 15.69 -6.46 -2.81
C ASN A 5 14.27 -6.86 -2.38
N LYS A 6 13.90 -8.15 -2.44
CA LYS A 6 12.59 -8.62 -1.95
C LYS A 6 12.39 -8.35 -0.47
N GLN A 7 13.43 -8.54 0.36
CA GLN A 7 13.38 -8.24 1.78
C GLN A 7 13.24 -6.74 2.06
N SER A 8 13.95 -5.89 1.29
CA SER A 8 13.81 -4.44 1.38
C SER A 8 12.41 -3.97 1.00
N LEU A 9 11.84 -4.49 -0.09
CA LEU A 9 10.45 -4.19 -0.48
C LEU A 9 9.45 -4.66 0.57
N ALA A 10 9.65 -5.84 1.15
CA ALA A 10 8.78 -6.35 2.20
C ALA A 10 8.78 -5.46 3.44
N MET A 11 9.96 -4.93 3.82
CA MET A 11 10.09 -4.01 4.93
C MET A 11 9.41 -2.65 4.63
N ALA A 12 9.58 -2.13 3.42
CA ALA A 12 8.90 -0.90 2.99
C ALA A 12 7.37 -1.07 2.97
N ALA A 13 6.88 -2.19 2.43
CA ALA A 13 5.45 -2.52 2.42
C ALA A 13 4.87 -2.61 3.83
N ALA A 14 5.60 -3.26 4.75
CA ALA A 14 5.20 -3.37 6.14
C ALA A 14 5.13 -2.00 6.84
N ALA A 15 6.08 -1.10 6.56
CA ALA A 15 6.08 0.25 7.12
C ALA A 15 4.86 1.06 6.69
N GLN A 16 4.55 1.08 5.38
CA GLN A 16 3.37 1.78 4.85
C GLN A 16 2.07 1.22 5.44
N ALA A 17 1.93 -0.11 5.47
CA ALA A 17 0.77 -0.75 6.06
C ALA A 17 0.63 -0.45 7.56
N ALA A 18 1.73 -0.41 8.31
CA ALA A 18 1.71 -0.12 9.74
C ALA A 18 1.20 1.29 10.04
N GLU A 19 1.64 2.29 9.28
CA GLU A 19 1.16 3.67 9.41
C GLU A 19 -0.33 3.78 9.06
N ALA A 20 -0.77 3.15 7.97
CA ALA A 20 -2.18 3.12 7.60
C ALA A 20 -3.06 2.46 8.66
N ILE A 21 -2.63 1.29 9.17
CA ILE A 21 -3.37 0.56 10.21
C ILE A 21 -3.43 1.37 11.50
N ALA A 22 -2.34 2.02 11.89
CA ALA A 22 -2.32 2.87 13.08
C ALA A 22 -3.36 3.99 12.96
N GLU A 23 -3.48 4.62 11.79
CA GLU A 23 -4.47 5.67 11.54
C GLU A 23 -5.90 5.14 11.47
N LEU A 24 -6.14 3.98 10.84
CA LEU A 24 -7.46 3.33 10.87
C LEU A 24 -7.90 3.00 12.30
N LEU A 25 -6.98 2.53 13.14
CA LEU A 25 -7.26 2.25 14.56
C LEU A 25 -7.49 3.53 15.36
N ARG A 26 -6.77 4.61 15.05
CA ARG A 26 -7.03 5.94 15.62
C ARG A 26 -8.44 6.39 15.25
N TYR A 27 -8.79 6.38 13.97
CA TYR A 27 -10.13 6.74 13.48
C TYR A 27 -11.24 5.91 14.14
N ALA A 28 -11.06 4.59 14.25
CA ALA A 28 -12.04 3.73 14.92
C ALA A 28 -12.27 4.10 16.39
N ARG A 29 -11.28 4.71 17.06
CA ARG A 29 -11.36 5.12 18.48
C ARG A 29 -11.83 6.56 18.65
N GLU A 30 -11.37 7.46 17.80
CA GLU A 30 -11.48 8.91 17.97
C GLU A 30 -12.44 9.57 16.97
N GLY A 31 -12.75 8.88 15.88
CA GLY A 31 -13.52 9.41 14.75
C GLY A 31 -12.70 10.34 13.85
N GLU A 32 -13.44 11.18 13.14
CA GLU A 32 -12.92 12.17 12.19
C GLU A 32 -11.97 13.17 12.88
N TRP A 33 -10.99 13.64 12.13
CA TRP A 33 -10.02 14.64 12.57
C TRP A 33 -10.40 16.04 12.10
N MET A 34 -11.02 16.83 12.98
CA MET A 34 -11.53 18.19 12.70
C MET A 34 -12.42 18.27 11.45
N ASP A 35 -11.80 18.37 10.27
CA ASP A 35 -12.40 18.54 8.94
C ASP A 35 -12.03 17.41 7.96
N TYR A 36 -11.34 16.36 8.41
CA TYR A 36 -10.88 15.22 7.59
C TYR A 36 -11.36 13.90 8.19
N GLU A 37 -11.67 12.91 7.33
CA GLU A 37 -11.95 11.55 7.81
C GLU A 37 -10.72 10.97 8.52
N PHE A 38 -9.53 11.08 7.93
CA PHE A 38 -8.26 10.64 8.52
C PHE A 38 -7.36 11.82 8.92
N HIS A 39 -6.35 11.55 9.74
CA HIS A 39 -5.34 12.53 10.10
C HIS A 39 -4.66 13.08 8.82
N PRO A 40 -4.53 14.41 8.63
CA PRO A 40 -4.12 15.00 7.36
C PRO A 40 -2.70 14.63 6.91
N ASP A 41 -1.84 14.21 7.83
CA ASP A 41 -0.49 13.74 7.52
C ASP A 41 -0.42 12.24 7.15
N VAL A 42 -1.55 11.52 7.23
CA VAL A 42 -1.61 10.08 6.96
C VAL A 42 -2.78 9.78 6.02
N GLU A 43 -2.46 9.39 4.80
CA GLU A 43 -3.43 8.96 3.79
C GLU A 43 -3.53 7.43 3.78
N PRO A 44 -4.46 6.79 4.53
CA PRO A 44 -4.37 5.35 4.81
C PRO A 44 -4.65 4.50 3.57
N LEU A 45 -5.56 4.96 2.70
CA LEU A 45 -5.86 4.26 1.44
C LEU A 45 -4.62 4.20 0.56
N GLU A 46 -3.92 5.32 0.37
CA GLU A 46 -2.71 5.38 -0.42
C GLU A 46 -1.62 4.48 0.13
N LYS A 47 -1.37 4.56 1.44
CA LYS A 47 -0.36 3.75 2.10
C LYS A 47 -0.64 2.25 1.98
N LEU A 48 -1.92 1.85 2.07
CA LEU A 48 -2.32 0.46 1.82
C LEU A 48 -2.12 0.07 0.34
N CYS A 49 -2.44 0.96 -0.59
CA CYS A 49 -2.22 0.74 -2.02
C CYS A 49 -0.73 0.64 -2.37
N ASP A 50 0.12 1.49 -1.79
CA ASP A 50 1.58 1.44 -1.96
C ASP A 50 2.15 0.14 -1.38
N ALA A 51 1.74 -0.23 -0.16
CA ALA A 51 2.10 -1.51 0.42
C ALA A 51 1.70 -2.70 -0.48
N ALA A 52 0.50 -2.67 -1.04
CA ALA A 52 0.02 -3.70 -1.97
C ALA A 52 0.83 -3.73 -3.28
N LYS A 53 1.22 -2.56 -3.81
CA LYS A 53 2.07 -2.45 -5.01
C LYS A 53 3.45 -3.06 -4.75
N LEU A 54 4.09 -2.73 -3.63
CA LEU A 54 5.39 -3.30 -3.26
C LEU A 54 5.31 -4.83 -3.10
N VAL A 55 4.20 -5.36 -2.56
CA VAL A 55 3.96 -6.81 -2.53
C VAL A 55 3.78 -7.40 -3.92
N ALA A 56 3.05 -6.72 -4.82
CA ALA A 56 2.91 -7.16 -6.21
C ALA A 56 4.28 -7.22 -6.93
N GLU A 57 5.16 -6.26 -6.67
CA GLU A 57 6.53 -6.26 -7.20
C GLU A 57 7.36 -7.46 -6.69
N ILE A 58 7.22 -7.84 -5.42
CA ILE A 58 7.88 -9.04 -4.85
C ILE A 58 7.43 -10.33 -5.57
N LEU A 59 6.16 -10.38 -5.98
CA LEU A 59 5.52 -11.51 -6.63
C LEU A 59 5.63 -11.47 -8.17
N SER A 60 6.24 -10.42 -8.74
CA SER A 60 6.27 -10.17 -10.19
C SER A 60 6.96 -11.27 -11.02
N ASP A 61 7.82 -12.07 -10.39
CA ASP A 61 8.50 -13.20 -11.04
C ASP A 61 7.71 -14.51 -10.97
N GLN A 62 6.56 -14.52 -10.31
CA GLN A 62 5.72 -15.71 -10.19
C GLN A 62 4.70 -15.79 -11.33
N PRO A 63 4.44 -16.98 -11.90
CA PRO A 63 3.43 -17.17 -12.94
C PRO A 63 2.06 -16.67 -12.52
N ASP A 64 1.44 -15.81 -13.33
CA ASP A 64 0.11 -15.23 -13.12
C ASP A 64 -0.83 -15.66 -14.27
N PRO A 65 -1.30 -16.92 -14.26
CA PRO A 65 -2.03 -17.50 -15.40
C PRO A 65 -3.35 -16.79 -15.70
N ASP A 66 -4.03 -16.29 -14.67
CA ASP A 66 -5.31 -15.58 -14.80
C ASP A 66 -5.10 -14.06 -15.01
N GLY A 67 -3.90 -13.56 -14.76
CA GLY A 67 -3.53 -12.15 -14.95
C GLY A 67 -4.07 -11.20 -13.87
N ASP A 68 -4.75 -11.70 -12.85
CA ASP A 68 -5.39 -10.91 -11.80
C ASP A 68 -4.36 -10.08 -11.01
N ARG A 69 -3.18 -10.64 -10.71
CA ARG A 69 -2.14 -9.91 -9.95
C ARG A 69 -1.57 -8.78 -10.78
N ASN A 70 -1.34 -9.01 -12.07
CA ASN A 70 -0.87 -7.97 -12.99
C ASN A 70 -1.91 -6.86 -13.19
N GLN A 71 -3.21 -7.20 -13.24
CA GLN A 71 -4.29 -6.21 -13.30
C GLN A 71 -4.32 -5.34 -12.03
N VAL A 72 -4.20 -5.95 -10.86
CA VAL A 72 -4.11 -5.23 -9.58
C VAL A 72 -2.89 -4.31 -9.57
N ALA A 73 -1.71 -4.81 -9.93
CA ALA A 73 -0.49 -4.00 -9.99
C ALA A 73 -0.64 -2.78 -10.91
N GLY A 74 -1.22 -2.96 -12.10
CA GLY A 74 -1.47 -1.86 -13.03
C GLY A 74 -2.51 -0.85 -12.53
N ALA A 75 -3.55 -1.32 -11.84
CA ALA A 75 -4.54 -0.44 -11.22
C ALA A 75 -3.95 0.39 -10.08
N LEU A 76 -3.11 -0.23 -9.25
CA LEU A 76 -2.38 0.44 -8.16
C LEU A 76 -1.41 1.49 -8.70
N GLU A 77 -0.62 1.15 -9.73
CA GLU A 77 0.29 2.09 -10.40
C GLU A 77 -0.46 3.34 -10.88
N LYS A 78 -1.58 3.13 -11.57
CA LYS A 78 -2.40 4.22 -12.10
C LYS A 78 -3.01 5.07 -10.99
N PHE A 79 -3.48 4.45 -9.92
CA PHE A 79 -4.05 5.15 -8.77
C PHE A 79 -2.99 6.03 -8.11
N LEU A 80 -1.82 5.49 -7.78
CA LEU A 80 -0.74 6.18 -7.08
C LEU A 80 -0.04 7.24 -7.94
N ALA A 81 0.02 7.07 -9.27
CA ALA A 81 0.58 8.08 -10.17
C ALA A 81 -0.21 9.40 -10.17
N GLY A 82 -1.48 9.40 -9.76
CA GLY A 82 -2.27 10.61 -9.57
C GLY A 82 -1.83 11.46 -8.37
N TRP A 83 -0.92 10.96 -7.55
CA TRP A 83 -0.46 11.58 -6.30
C TRP A 83 1.02 11.96 -6.30
N ALA A 84 1.78 11.55 -7.32
CA ALA A 84 3.21 11.84 -7.46
C ALA A 84 3.48 13.23 -8.05
#